data_AF-A0AAW2MDL6-F1
#
_entry.id   AF-A0AAW2MDL6-F1
#
_cell.length_a   1.000
_cell.length_b   1.000
_cell.length_c   1.000
_cell.angle_alpha   90.00
_cell.angle_beta   90.00
_cell.angle_gamma   90.00
#
_symmetry.space_group_name_H-M   'P 1'
#
loop_
_entity.id
_entity.type
_entity.pdbx_description
1 polymer ?
#
loop_
_entity_poly.entity_id
_entity_poly.type
_entity_poly.pdbx_seq_one_letter_code
_entity_poly.pdbx_strand_id
1 'polypeptide(L)'
;MIQFMGSDLTSSNVIRLESSESRENDEIMSKNPLTVILDNNKFNGTNYTDWLRNLRIVLDYENQWYIMDKPLPQTMPDGSSFEERETFERWHVDHRNVRSIILGYMSNDVQK
;
A
#
# COMPACT_ATOMS: atom_id res chain seq x y z
N MET A 1 0.20 39.58 41.01
CA MET A 1 0.28 38.11 40.96
C MET A 1 -0.73 37.63 39.94
N ILE A 2 -0.26 37.27 38.75
CA ILE A 2 -1.10 36.64 37.73
C ILE A 2 -1.07 35.15 38.02
N GLN A 3 -2.23 34.60 38.32
CA GLN A 3 -2.43 33.20 38.65
C GLN A 3 -2.42 32.41 37.33
N PHE A 4 -1.27 31.80 37.00
CA PHE A 4 -1.21 30.80 35.94
C PHE A 4 -1.95 29.55 36.44
N MET A 5 -3.19 29.37 36.01
CA MET A 5 -3.79 28.04 36.03
C MET A 5 -3.01 27.19 35.02
N GLY A 6 -2.19 26.28 35.53
CA GLY A 6 -1.64 25.19 34.75
C GLY A 6 -2.81 24.38 34.20
N SER A 7 -3.04 24.50 32.89
CA SER A 7 -3.85 23.54 32.17
C SER A 7 -3.10 22.22 32.22
N ASP A 8 -3.56 21.34 33.10
CA ASP A 8 -3.18 19.94 33.14
C ASP A 8 -3.60 19.34 31.79
N LEU A 9 -2.65 19.25 30.87
CA LEU A 9 -2.83 18.46 29.65
C LEU A 9 -2.86 17.01 30.11
N THR A 10 -4.07 16.56 30.48
CA THR A 10 -4.30 15.17 30.88
C THR A 10 -3.60 14.26 29.87
N SER A 11 -2.89 13.22 30.35
CA SER A 11 -2.22 12.24 29.48
C SER A 11 -3.14 11.67 28.41
N SER A 12 -4.46 11.73 28.60
CA SER A 12 -5.46 11.34 27.60
C SER A 12 -5.39 12.18 26.32
N ASN A 13 -5.15 13.49 26.40
CA ASN A 13 -4.99 14.36 25.22
C ASN A 13 -3.63 14.19 24.56
N VAL A 14 -2.56 13.98 25.35
CA VAL A 14 -1.20 13.71 24.84
C VAL A 14 -1.17 12.36 24.12
N ILE A 15 -1.72 11.30 24.73
CA ILE A 15 -1.83 9.97 24.12
C ILE A 15 -2.73 10.00 22.88
N ARG A 16 -3.83 10.76 22.88
CA ARG A 16 -4.72 10.86 21.72
C ARG A 16 -4.10 11.62 20.56
N LEU A 17 -3.31 12.66 20.82
CA LEU A 17 -2.55 13.40 19.81
C LEU A 17 -1.39 12.56 19.27
N GLU A 18 -0.58 11.94 20.13
CA GLU A 18 0.50 11.02 19.69
C GLU A 18 -0.05 9.80 18.93
N SER A 19 -1.21 9.29 19.31
CA SER A 19 -1.87 8.17 18.62
C SER A 19 -2.55 8.57 17.30
N SER A 20 -2.83 9.86 17.08
CA SER A 20 -3.23 10.38 15.77
C SER A 20 -2.03 10.75 14.90
N GLU A 21 -0.96 11.29 15.48
CA GLU A 21 0.29 11.64 14.79
C GLU A 21 1.04 10.38 14.34
N SER A 22 1.08 9.32 15.18
CA SER A 22 1.61 8.00 14.78
C SER A 22 0.75 7.37 13.68
N ARG A 23 -0.58 7.48 13.75
CA ARG A 23 -1.47 7.01 12.68
C ARG A 23 -1.32 7.79 11.38
N GLU A 24 -1.10 9.10 11.44
CA GLU A 24 -0.87 9.95 10.25
C GLU A 24 0.54 9.72 9.66
N ASN A 25 1.54 9.45 10.50
CA ASN A 25 2.88 9.05 10.06
C ASN A 25 2.92 7.61 9.49
N ASP A 26 2.06 6.70 9.97
CA ASP A 26 1.81 5.39 9.36
C ASP A 26 0.87 5.49 8.15
N GLU A 27 0.05 6.54 7.99
CA GLU A 27 -0.77 6.77 6.78
C GLU A 27 0.06 7.43 5.67
N ILE A 28 1.13 8.16 6.03
CA ILE A 28 2.35 8.37 5.25
C ILE A 28 3.24 7.10 5.31
N MET A 29 2.62 5.90 5.31
CA MET A 29 3.25 4.63 4.95
C MET A 29 3.98 4.85 3.63
N SER A 30 5.28 5.14 3.75
CA SER A 30 6.28 5.39 2.71
C SER A 30 5.71 5.18 1.32
N LYS A 31 5.20 6.25 0.68
CA LYS A 31 4.97 6.21 -0.77
C LYS A 31 6.26 5.72 -1.37
N ASN A 32 6.25 4.52 -1.93
CA ASN A 32 7.42 3.94 -2.57
C ASN A 32 8.01 5.01 -3.48
N PRO A 33 9.25 5.47 -3.25
CA PRO A 33 9.80 6.60 -4.00
C PRO A 33 9.86 6.31 -5.50
N LEU A 34 9.78 5.04 -5.91
CA LEU A 34 9.72 4.61 -7.30
C LEU A 34 8.34 4.77 -7.95
N THR A 35 7.26 4.99 -7.18
CA THR A 35 5.92 5.22 -7.77
C THR A 35 5.87 6.48 -8.64
N VAL A 36 6.78 7.43 -8.41
CA VAL A 36 6.96 8.62 -9.27
C VAL A 36 7.25 8.23 -10.73
N ILE A 37 7.89 7.08 -10.96
CA ILE A 37 8.18 6.58 -12.31
C ILE A 37 6.87 6.22 -13.02
N LEU A 38 5.90 5.64 -12.29
CA LEU A 38 4.58 5.32 -12.80
C LEU A 38 3.71 6.56 -13.00
N ASP A 39 3.83 7.58 -12.16
CA ASP A 39 3.16 8.87 -12.37
C ASP A 39 3.62 9.55 -13.65
N ASN A 40 4.92 9.53 -13.93
CA ASN A 40 5.50 10.14 -15.13
C ASN A 40 5.26 9.30 -16.39
N ASN A 41 4.97 8.00 -16.25
CA ASN A 41 4.82 7.06 -17.36
C ASN A 41 3.51 6.26 -17.25
N LYS A 42 2.40 6.93 -16.91
CA LYS A 42 1.09 6.29 -16.81
C LYS A 42 0.75 5.52 -18.07
N PHE A 43 0.05 4.40 -17.91
CA PHE A 43 -0.39 3.63 -19.06
C PHE A 43 -1.41 4.43 -19.85
N ASN A 44 -1.10 4.67 -21.12
CA ASN A 44 -1.92 5.47 -22.03
C ASN A 44 -2.46 4.67 -23.23
N GLY A 45 -2.34 3.35 -23.19
CA GLY A 45 -2.78 2.45 -24.26
C GLY A 45 -1.77 2.26 -25.38
N THR A 46 -0.78 3.14 -25.52
CA THR A 46 0.26 3.05 -26.58
C THR A 46 1.63 2.68 -26.04
N ASN A 47 1.88 2.87 -24.73
CA ASN A 47 3.18 2.69 -24.07
C ASN A 47 3.29 1.40 -23.23
N TYR A 48 2.62 0.32 -23.64
CA TYR A 48 2.51 -0.91 -22.82
C TYR A 48 3.87 -1.46 -22.35
N THR A 49 4.85 -1.57 -23.25
CA THR A 49 6.17 -2.15 -22.93
C THR A 49 6.91 -1.33 -21.88
N ASP A 50 6.92 0.00 -22.03
CA ASP A 50 7.61 0.89 -21.10
C ASP A 50 6.89 0.96 -19.76
N TRP A 51 5.56 1.05 -19.78
CA TRP A 51 4.75 1.01 -18.58
C TRP A 51 4.92 -0.31 -17.80
N LEU A 52 4.91 -1.46 -18.50
CA LEU A 52 5.10 -2.76 -17.87
C LEU A 52 6.49 -2.89 -17.23
N ARG A 53 7.52 -2.36 -17.88
CA ARG A 53 8.89 -2.31 -17.33
C ARG A 53 8.93 -1.49 -16.04
N ASN A 54 8.32 -0.32 -16.04
CA ASN A 54 8.24 0.55 -14.87
C ASN A 54 7.42 -0.08 -13.74
N LEU A 55 6.31 -0.73 -14.08
CA LEU A 55 5.48 -1.47 -13.13
C LEU A 55 6.29 -2.58 -12.46
N ARG A 56 7.04 -3.36 -13.26
CA ARG A 56 7.90 -4.42 -12.72
C ARG A 56 8.93 -3.89 -11.74
N ILE A 57 9.58 -2.75 -12.03
CA ILE A 57 10.55 -2.13 -11.11
C ILE A 57 9.89 -1.79 -9.76
N VAL A 58 8.71 -1.17 -9.78
CA VAL A 58 7.96 -0.81 -8.56
C VAL A 58 7.55 -2.07 -7.79
N LEU A 59 7.00 -3.08 -8.47
CA LEU A 59 6.54 -4.31 -7.83
C LEU A 59 7.68 -5.21 -7.32
N ASP A 60 8.82 -5.26 -8.02
CA ASP A 60 10.01 -5.97 -7.55
C ASP A 60 10.57 -5.30 -6.28
N TYR A 61 10.54 -3.97 -6.20
CA TYR A 61 10.94 -3.23 -4.99
C TYR A 61 10.05 -3.55 -3.79
N GLU A 62 8.73 -3.70 -4.01
CA GLU A 62 7.77 -4.10 -2.98
C GLU A 62 7.76 -5.61 -2.69
N ASN A 63 8.58 -6.41 -3.38
CA ASN A 63 8.52 -7.88 -3.37
C ASN A 63 7.13 -8.45 -3.74
N GLN A 64 6.38 -7.77 -4.61
CA GLN A 64 5.01 -8.10 -5.00
C GLN A 64 4.87 -8.58 -6.45
N TRP A 65 5.94 -8.56 -7.26
CA TRP A 65 5.89 -9.03 -8.65
C TRP A 65 5.36 -10.47 -8.79
N TYR A 66 5.61 -11.32 -7.79
CA TYR A 66 5.12 -12.70 -7.76
C TYR A 66 3.60 -12.83 -7.91
N ILE A 67 2.83 -11.79 -7.58
CA ILE A 67 1.38 -11.72 -7.78
C ILE A 67 1.01 -11.73 -9.27
N MET A 68 1.84 -11.14 -10.13
CA MET A 68 1.62 -11.09 -11.57
C MET A 68 1.91 -12.44 -12.25
N ASP A 69 2.84 -13.21 -11.71
CA ASP A 69 3.28 -14.48 -12.28
C ASP A 69 2.46 -15.68 -11.75
N LYS A 70 1.88 -15.58 -10.56
CA LYS A 70 1.17 -16.69 -9.91
C LYS A 70 -0.34 -16.52 -9.98
N PRO A 71 -1.09 -17.62 -10.24
CA PRO A 71 -2.53 -17.57 -10.17
C PRO A 71 -3.01 -17.30 -8.73
N LEU A 72 -4.17 -16.63 -8.64
CA LEU A 72 -4.91 -16.43 -7.39
C LEU A 72 -5.16 -17.79 -6.71
N PRO A 73 -4.66 -18.03 -5.49
CA PRO A 73 -5.03 -19.21 -4.73
C PRO A 73 -6.53 -19.19 -4.46
N GLN A 74 -7.25 -20.22 -4.89
CA GLN A 74 -8.72 -20.23 -4.89
C GLN A 74 -9.32 -20.47 -3.50
N THR A 75 -8.66 -21.28 -2.68
CA THR A 75 -9.15 -21.67 -1.33
C THR A 75 -8.00 -22.15 -0.46
N MET A 76 -8.06 -21.85 0.85
CA MET A 76 -7.24 -22.56 1.84
C MET A 76 -7.86 -23.93 2.18
N PRO A 77 -7.09 -25.02 2.22
CA PRO A 77 -7.56 -26.31 2.71
C PRO A 77 -7.97 -26.27 4.19
N ASP A 78 -8.98 -27.06 4.55
CA ASP A 78 -9.31 -27.28 5.96
C ASP A 78 -8.13 -27.94 6.69
N GLY A 79 -7.78 -27.41 7.87
CA GLY A 79 -6.63 -27.89 8.64
C GLY A 79 -5.28 -27.26 8.27
N SER A 80 -5.28 -26.18 7.46
CA SER A 80 -4.09 -25.40 7.17
C SER A 80 -3.37 -24.94 8.44
N SER A 81 -2.04 -24.98 8.41
CA SER A 81 -1.17 -24.43 9.45
C SER A 81 -1.31 -22.92 9.57
N PHE A 82 -0.82 -22.36 10.68
CA PHE A 82 -0.80 -20.92 10.89
C PHE A 82 0.02 -20.18 9.80
N GLU A 83 1.16 -20.74 9.41
CA GLU A 83 2.06 -20.17 8.39
C GLU A 83 1.42 -20.14 6.99
N GLU A 84 0.69 -21.20 6.63
CA GLU A 84 -0.07 -21.27 5.39
C GLU A 84 -1.18 -20.22 5.37
N ARG A 85 -1.88 -20.04 6.51
CA ARG A 85 -2.91 -19.02 6.65
C ARG A 85 -2.35 -17.62 6.52
N GLU A 86 -1.24 -17.32 7.20
CA GLU A 86 -0.57 -16.02 7.10
C GLU A 86 -0.13 -15.74 5.66
N THR A 87 0.46 -16.73 4.98
CA THR A 87 0.89 -16.60 3.59
C THR A 87 -0.30 -16.34 2.65
N PHE A 88 -1.42 -17.02 2.86
CA PHE A 88 -2.64 -16.83 2.08
C PHE A 88 -3.24 -15.42 2.28
N GLU A 89 -3.35 -14.96 3.53
CA GLU A 89 -3.85 -13.60 3.81
C GLU A 89 -2.91 -12.53 3.24
N ARG A 90 -1.59 -12.70 3.39
CA ARG A 90 -0.59 -11.80 2.80
C ARG A 90 -0.74 -11.73 1.29
N TRP A 91 -0.91 -12.87 0.63
CA TRP A 91 -1.14 -12.93 -0.81
C TRP A 91 -2.35 -12.08 -1.22
N HIS A 92 -3.47 -12.15 -0.49
CA HIS A 92 -4.67 -11.36 -0.79
C HIS A 92 -4.49 -9.86 -0.61
N VAL A 93 -3.73 -9.45 0.42
CA VAL A 93 -3.35 -8.06 0.63
C VAL A 93 -2.48 -7.57 -0.52
N ASP A 94 -1.43 -8.31 -0.85
CA ASP A 94 -0.51 -7.96 -1.95
C ASP A 94 -1.25 -7.91 -3.29
N HIS A 95 -2.14 -8.85 -3.57
CA HIS A 95 -2.98 -8.81 -4.77
C HIS A 95 -3.87 -7.58 -4.84
N ARG A 96 -4.48 -7.17 -3.73
CA ARG A 96 -5.27 -5.94 -3.66
C ARG A 96 -4.40 -4.70 -3.90
N ASN A 97 -3.19 -4.70 -3.38
CA ASN A 97 -2.23 -3.61 -3.54
C ASN A 97 -1.77 -3.50 -4.99
N VAL A 98 -1.33 -4.61 -5.60
CA VAL A 98 -0.91 -4.66 -7.01
C VAL A 98 -2.04 -4.22 -7.93
N ARG A 99 -3.28 -4.69 -7.70
CA ARG A 99 -4.44 -4.25 -8.47
C ARG A 99 -4.68 -2.74 -8.34
N SER A 100 -4.54 -2.19 -7.13
CA SER A 100 -4.69 -0.75 -6.88
C SER A 100 -3.60 0.07 -7.58
N ILE A 101 -2.34 -0.42 -7.58
CA ILE A 101 -1.23 0.20 -8.32
C ILE A 101 -1.53 0.21 -9.82
N ILE A 102 -1.85 -0.95 -10.40
CA ILE A 102 -2.13 -1.08 -11.83
C ILE A 102 -3.22 -0.10 -12.24
N LEU A 103 -4.35 -0.10 -11.52
CA LEU A 103 -5.44 0.81 -11.82
C LEU A 103 -5.03 2.26 -11.59
N GLY A 104 -4.44 2.62 -10.45
CA GLY A 104 -4.08 4.01 -10.11
C GLY A 104 -3.10 4.67 -11.10
N TYR A 105 -2.28 3.87 -11.78
CA TYR A 105 -1.31 4.34 -12.78
C TYR A 105 -1.71 4.06 -14.23
N MET A 106 -2.98 3.77 -14.48
CA MET A 106 -3.60 3.84 -15.80
C MET A 106 -4.24 5.21 -16.02
N SER A 107 -4.21 5.69 -17.27
CA SER A 107 -4.98 6.89 -17.64
C SER A 107 -6.48 6.57 -17.66
N ASN A 108 -7.31 7.57 -17.35
CA ASN A 108 -8.77 7.39 -17.31
C ASN A 108 -9.32 6.93 -18.67
N ASP A 109 -8.69 7.33 -19.77
CA ASP A 109 -9.14 7.00 -21.13
C ASP A 109 -9.01 5.49 -21.47
N VAL A 110 -8.15 4.77 -20.74
CA VAL A 110 -7.94 3.32 -20.94
C VAL A 110 -8.55 2.46 -19.85
N GLN A 111 -8.97 3.05 -18.74
CA GLN A 111 -9.76 2.37 -17.71
C GLN A 111 -11.22 2.27 -18.19
N LYS A 112 -11.78 1.07 -18.23
CA LYS A 112 -13.19 0.81 -18.58
C LYS A 112 -13.92 0.12 -17.45
#